data_AF-A0A3B9SWI4-F1
#
_entry.id   AF-A0A3B9SWI4-F1
#
_cell.length_a   1.000
_cell.length_b   1.000
_cell.length_c   1.000
_cell.angle_alpha   90.00
_cell.angle_beta   90.00
_cell.angle_gamma   90.00
#
_symmetry.space_group_name_H-M   'P 1'
#
loop_
_entity.id
_entity.type
_entity.pdbx_description
1 polymer ?
#
loop_
_entity_poly.entity_id
_entity_poly.type
_entity_poly.pdbx_seq_one_letter_code
_entity_poly.pdbx_strand_id
1 'polypeptide(L)'
;MTEKNKYIIKNFPSSRQATIDVGYIGLRKHHIKALIELDVTRARELIKNYRNQKKEEISFTAWILKCISQAIVENKSVHAIRKGKNKLIIFDDLDISIVVEKEVNGEMLIVNRFD
;
A
#
# COMPACT_ATOMS: atom_id res chain seq x y z
N MET A 1 14.72 44.77 21.85
CA MET A 1 14.10 44.11 20.68
C MET A 1 14.25 42.61 20.87
N THR A 2 13.17 41.92 21.21
CA THR A 2 13.16 40.46 21.35
C THR A 2 13.19 39.84 19.96
N GLU A 3 14.25 39.10 19.65
CA GLU A 3 14.36 38.35 18.39
C GLU A 3 13.18 37.39 18.25
N LYS A 4 12.39 37.55 17.17
CA LYS A 4 11.38 36.57 16.78
C LYS A 4 12.12 35.33 16.29
N ASN A 5 11.96 34.20 16.98
CA ASN A 5 12.45 32.91 16.50
C ASN A 5 11.92 32.63 15.08
N LYS A 6 12.80 32.28 14.14
CA LYS A 6 12.49 32.05 12.71
C LYS A 6 11.80 30.70 12.43
N TYR A 7 11.28 30.03 13.45
CA TYR A 7 10.67 28.71 13.29
C TYR A 7 9.54 28.47 14.29
N ILE A 8 8.66 27.53 13.96
CA ILE A 8 7.57 27.05 14.79
C ILE A 8 7.77 25.56 15.02
N ILE A 9 7.67 25.12 16.28
CA ILE A 9 7.64 23.70 16.63
C ILE A 9 6.17 23.28 16.77
N LYS A 10 5.81 22.17 16.14
CA LYS A 10 4.48 21.54 16.30
C LYS A 10 4.66 20.06 16.62
N ASN A 11 3.77 19.54 17.46
CA ASN A 11 3.69 18.11 17.71
C ASN A 11 3.04 17.40 16.53
N PHE A 12 3.48 16.18 16.24
CA PHE A 12 2.75 15.33 15.31
C PHE A 12 1.40 14.91 15.91
N PRO A 13 0.34 14.82 15.09
CA PRO A 13 -0.91 14.17 15.49
C PRO A 13 -0.65 12.74 15.96
N SER A 14 -1.52 12.22 16.85
CA SER A 14 -1.42 10.86 17.38
C SER A 14 -1.39 9.79 16.29
N SER A 15 -2.16 9.96 15.22
CA SER A 15 -2.16 9.07 14.05
C SER A 15 -0.79 8.94 13.40
N ARG A 16 -0.02 10.02 13.37
CA ARG A 16 1.33 10.05 12.77
C ARG A 16 2.36 9.38 13.66
N GLN A 17 2.22 9.48 14.99
CA GLN A 17 3.07 8.74 15.93
C GLN A 17 2.93 7.23 15.72
N ALA A 18 1.70 6.72 15.60
CA ALA A 18 1.46 5.30 15.32
C ALA A 18 2.10 4.83 14.00
N THR A 19 2.00 5.64 12.93
CA THR A 19 2.66 5.33 11.64
C THR A 19 4.18 5.29 11.77
N ILE A 20 4.77 6.20 12.54
CA ILE A 20 6.22 6.23 12.80
C ILE A 20 6.65 4.95 13.52
N ASP A 21 5.92 4.54 14.56
CA ASP A 21 6.21 3.33 15.32
C ASP A 21 6.12 2.07 14.45
N VAL A 22 5.09 1.96 13.62
CA VAL A 22 4.94 0.86 12.66
C VAL A 22 6.11 0.84 11.67
N GLY A 23 6.51 2.01 11.15
CA GLY A 23 7.67 2.13 10.26
C GLY A 23 8.96 1.67 10.94
N TYR A 24 9.19 2.09 12.18
CA TYR A 24 10.35 1.70 12.97
C TYR A 24 10.41 0.19 13.22
N ILE A 25 9.28 -0.45 13.55
CA ILE A 25 9.19 -1.92 13.68
C ILE A 25 9.41 -2.60 12.32
N GLY A 26 8.84 -2.06 11.24
CA GLY A 26 8.95 -2.59 9.89
C GLY A 26 10.40 -2.64 9.39
N LEU A 27 11.23 -1.67 9.77
CA LEU A 27 12.66 -1.61 9.43
C LEU A 27 13.50 -2.72 10.09
N ARG A 28 13.00 -3.36 11.16
CA ARG A 28 13.71 -4.46 11.83
C ARG A 28 13.63 -5.79 11.07
N LYS A 29 12.84 -5.86 9.99
CA LYS A 29 12.77 -7.04 9.13
C LYS A 29 13.95 -7.07 8.16
N HIS A 30 14.40 -8.27 7.79
CA HIS A 30 15.43 -8.45 6.78
C HIS A 30 14.84 -8.29 5.38
N HIS A 31 14.90 -7.06 4.84
CA HIS A 31 14.34 -6.73 3.54
C HIS A 31 15.31 -7.03 2.41
N ILE A 32 14.85 -7.79 1.41
CA ILE A 32 15.49 -7.87 0.10
C ILE A 32 14.66 -7.01 -0.84
N LYS A 33 15.29 -6.03 -1.48
CA LYS A 33 14.62 -5.09 -2.39
C LYS A 33 14.89 -5.53 -3.82
N ALA A 34 13.84 -5.58 -4.63
CA ALA A 34 13.93 -5.80 -6.07
C ALA A 34 13.26 -4.64 -6.80
N LEU A 35 13.86 -4.20 -7.90
CA LEU A 35 13.26 -3.29 -8.87
C LEU A 35 12.95 -4.10 -10.12
N ILE A 36 11.72 -3.98 -10.62
CA ILE A 36 11.28 -4.66 -11.83
C ILE A 36 10.61 -3.67 -12.76
N GLU A 37 10.75 -3.91 -14.05
CA GLU A 37 10.04 -3.19 -15.11
C GLU A 37 9.07 -4.16 -15.79
N LEU A 38 7.83 -3.71 -15.98
CA LEU A 38 6.76 -4.51 -16.55
C LEU A 38 6.14 -3.73 -17.71
N ASP A 39 6.09 -4.34 -18.90
CA ASP A 39 5.34 -3.78 -20.01
C ASP A 39 3.84 -3.97 -19.77
N VAL A 40 3.13 -2.84 -19.62
CA VAL A 40 1.69 -2.79 -19.36
C VAL A 40 0.90 -2.25 -20.55
N THR A 41 1.53 -2.08 -21.72
CA THR A 41 0.93 -1.44 -22.90
C THR A 41 -0.39 -2.09 -23.29
N ARG A 42 -0.36 -3.41 -23.51
CA ARG A 42 -1.57 -4.19 -23.86
C ARG A 42 -2.64 -4.11 -22.78
N ALA A 43 -2.27 -4.16 -21.51
CA ALA A 43 -3.23 -4.08 -20.41
C ALA A 43 -3.96 -2.73 -20.38
N ARG A 44 -3.22 -1.63 -20.58
CA ARG A 44 -3.80 -0.28 -20.62
C ARG A 44 -4.72 -0.09 -21.82
N GLU A 45 -4.37 -0.63 -22.98
CA GLU A 45 -5.24 -0.64 -24.16
C GLU A 45 -6.55 -1.39 -23.91
N LEU A 46 -6.47 -2.59 -23.33
CA LEU A 46 -7.65 -3.40 -23.00
C LEU A 46 -8.56 -2.68 -21.99
N ILE A 47 -7.99 -2.08 -20.95
CA ILE A 47 -8.76 -1.30 -19.95
C ILE A 47 -9.44 -0.11 -20.61
N LYS A 48 -8.74 0.62 -21.49
CA LYS A 48 -9.31 1.76 -22.23
C LYS A 48 -10.45 1.31 -23.13
N ASN A 49 -10.27 0.23 -23.88
CA ASN A 49 -11.28 -0.32 -24.77
C ASN A 49 -12.50 -0.81 -23.98
N TYR A 50 -12.30 -1.46 -22.83
CA TYR A 50 -13.39 -1.87 -21.95
C TYR A 50 -14.22 -0.69 -21.47
N ARG A 51 -13.58 0.39 -20.99
CA ARG A 51 -14.27 1.62 -20.56
C ARG A 51 -15.07 2.27 -21.69
N ASN A 52 -14.59 2.20 -22.93
CA ASN A 52 -15.29 2.75 -24.08
C ASN A 52 -16.52 1.91 -24.49
N GLN A 53 -16.48 0.60 -24.25
CA GLN A 53 -17.53 -0.34 -24.68
C GLN A 53 -18.57 -0.61 -23.59
N LYS A 54 -18.18 -0.55 -22.32
CA LYS A 54 -19.00 -0.87 -21.15
C LYS A 54 -19.18 0.40 -20.31
N LYS A 55 -20.37 0.63 -19.76
CA LYS A 55 -20.65 1.76 -18.84
C LYS A 55 -19.98 1.62 -17.46
N GLU A 56 -19.06 0.68 -17.30
CA GLU A 56 -18.37 0.40 -16.04
C GLU A 56 -16.87 0.67 -16.17
N GLU A 57 -16.32 1.39 -15.20
CA GLU A 57 -14.90 1.73 -15.20
C GLU A 57 -14.07 0.69 -14.44
N ILE A 58 -13.10 0.08 -15.13
CA ILE A 58 -12.05 -0.72 -14.47
C ILE A 58 -10.86 0.19 -14.16
N SER A 59 -10.47 0.28 -12.89
CA SER A 59 -9.27 1.01 -12.47
C SER A 59 -7.99 0.26 -12.86
N PHE A 60 -6.97 1.00 -13.30
CA PHE A 60 -5.65 0.42 -13.56
C PHE A 60 -5.02 -0.16 -12.27
N THR A 61 -5.21 0.51 -11.13
CA THR A 61 -4.79 -0.02 -9.84
C THR A 61 -5.51 -1.32 -9.51
N ALA A 62 -6.83 -1.41 -9.75
CA ALA A 62 -7.58 -2.64 -9.54
C ALA A 62 -7.08 -3.81 -10.40
N TRP A 63 -6.69 -3.53 -11.65
CA TRP A 63 -6.06 -4.51 -12.52
C TRP A 63 -4.69 -4.97 -11.98
N ILE A 64 -3.84 -4.05 -11.51
CA ILE A 64 -2.55 -4.40 -10.88
C ILE A 64 -2.78 -5.28 -9.64
N LEU A 65 -3.73 -4.94 -8.78
CA LEU A 65 -4.07 -5.73 -7.59
C LEU A 65 -4.46 -7.15 -7.99
N LYS A 66 -5.28 -7.31 -9.04
CA LYS A 66 -5.65 -8.64 -9.53
C LYS A 66 -4.44 -9.44 -9.99
N CYS A 67 -3.48 -8.82 -10.67
CA CYS A 67 -2.22 -9.49 -11.05
C CYS A 67 -1.40 -9.91 -9.82
N ILE A 68 -1.28 -9.04 -8.82
CA ILE A 68 -0.58 -9.35 -7.56
C ILE A 68 -1.30 -10.50 -6.83
N SER A 69 -2.62 -10.44 -6.72
CA SER A 69 -3.41 -11.50 -6.09
C SER A 69 -3.21 -12.84 -6.76
N GLN A 70 -3.22 -12.87 -8.09
CA GLN A 70 -3.01 -14.09 -8.86
C GLN A 70 -1.62 -14.68 -8.59
N ALA A 71 -0.57 -13.85 -8.62
CA ALA A 71 0.80 -14.29 -8.36
C ALA A 71 0.98 -14.85 -6.94
N ILE A 72 0.29 -14.27 -5.94
CA ILE A 72 0.30 -14.75 -4.55
C ILE A 72 -0.46 -16.08 -4.42
N VAL A 73 -1.60 -16.23 -5.08
CA VAL A 73 -2.37 -17.49 -5.05
C VAL A 73 -1.56 -18.65 -5.62
N GLU A 74 -0.78 -18.40 -6.68
CA GLU A 74 0.15 -19.37 -7.27
C GLU A 74 1.33 -19.70 -6.34
N ASN A 75 1.68 -18.80 -5.41
CA ASN A 75 2.81 -18.92 -4.50
C ASN A 75 2.45 -18.44 -3.07
N LYS A 76 1.53 -19.15 -2.39
CA LYS A 76 0.98 -18.75 -1.09
C LYS A 76 2.01 -18.54 0.03
N SER A 77 3.22 -19.09 -0.09
CA SER A 77 4.28 -18.85 0.90
C SER A 77 4.72 -17.38 0.96
N VAL A 78 4.49 -16.58 -0.09
CA VAL A 78 4.90 -15.17 -0.18
C VAL A 78 4.17 -14.27 0.82
N HIS A 79 2.90 -14.56 1.14
CA HIS A 79 2.11 -13.80 2.13
C HIS A 79 2.08 -14.46 3.52
N ALA A 80 2.94 -15.45 3.76
CA ALA A 80 2.99 -16.15 5.03
C ALA A 80 3.53 -15.28 6.17
N ILE A 81 3.04 -15.51 7.38
CA ILE A 81 3.51 -14.82 8.60
C ILE A 81 4.33 -15.78 9.45
N ARG A 82 5.47 -15.31 9.98
CA ARG A 82 6.33 -16.11 10.87
C ARG A 82 5.64 -16.35 12.22
N LYS A 83 5.51 -17.62 12.62
CA LYS A 83 5.06 -18.04 13.95
C LYS A 83 6.25 -18.59 14.75
N GLY A 84 6.71 -17.81 15.71
CA GLY A 84 7.87 -18.18 16.53
C GLY A 84 9.17 -18.19 15.73
N LYS A 85 10.02 -19.22 15.94
CA LYS A 85 11.36 -19.31 15.34
C LYS A 85 11.41 -20.16 14.05
N ASN A 86 10.53 -21.14 13.89
CA ASN A 86 10.65 -22.16 12.83
C ASN A 86 9.32 -22.57 12.19
N LYS A 87 8.26 -21.76 12.32
CA LYS A 87 6.96 -22.03 11.69
C LYS A 87 6.48 -20.85 10.87
N LEU A 88 5.66 -21.14 9.86
CA LEU A 88 4.93 -20.17 9.06
C LEU A 88 3.43 -20.43 9.21
N ILE A 89 2.64 -19.37 9.22
CA ILE A 89 1.19 -19.41 9.04
C ILE A 89 0.94 -18.97 7.60
N ILE A 90 0.28 -19.82 6.83
CA ILE A 90 -0.14 -19.56 5.46
C ILE A 90 -1.67 -19.49 5.49
N PHE A 91 -2.23 -18.42 4.94
CA PHE A 91 -3.67 -18.19 4.94
C PHE A 91 -4.25 -18.62 3.60
N ASP A 92 -5.50 -19.09 3.60
CA ASP A 92 -6.20 -19.40 2.35
C ASP A 92 -6.78 -18.15 1.69
N ASP A 93 -7.25 -17.22 2.51
CA ASP A 93 -7.74 -15.92 2.08
C ASP A 93 -6.58 -14.94 1.87
N LEU A 94 -6.79 -13.99 0.96
CA LEU A 94 -5.83 -12.97 0.61
C LEU A 94 -6.43 -11.58 0.83
N ASP A 95 -5.92 -10.89 1.84
CA ASP A 95 -6.22 -9.49 2.11
C ASP A 95 -5.08 -8.59 1.60
N ILE A 96 -5.42 -7.54 0.87
CA ILE A 96 -4.44 -6.56 0.37
C ILE A 96 -4.75 -5.18 0.94
N SER A 97 -3.84 -4.66 1.76
CA SER A 97 -3.92 -3.29 2.29
C SER A 97 -3.34 -2.30 1.27
N ILE A 98 -4.08 -1.24 0.98
CA ILE A 98 -3.64 -0.17 0.07
C ILE A 98 -3.68 1.17 0.79
N VAL A 99 -2.64 1.95 0.57
CA VAL A 99 -2.56 3.33 1.03
C VAL A 99 -3.29 4.23 0.04
N VAL A 100 -4.28 4.97 0.53
CA VAL A 100 -4.94 6.04 -0.23
C VAL A 100 -4.84 7.35 0.54
N GLU A 101 -4.68 8.44 -0.19
CA GLU A 101 -4.71 9.77 0.41
C GLU A 101 -6.13 10.30 0.42
N LYS A 102 -6.52 10.91 1.54
CA LYS A 102 -7.83 11.52 1.71
C LYS A 102 -7.71 12.85 2.43
N GLU A 103 -8.40 13.86 1.93
CA GLU A 103 -8.58 15.12 2.65
C GLU A 103 -9.65 14.97 3.73
N VAL A 104 -9.29 15.33 4.97
CA VAL A 104 -10.21 15.36 6.12
C VAL A 104 -10.00 16.69 6.83
N ASN A 105 -11.05 17.51 6.90
CA ASN A 105 -11.03 18.83 7.55
C ASN A 105 -9.89 19.76 7.05
N GLY A 106 -9.59 19.73 5.75
CA GLY A 106 -8.52 20.54 5.15
C GLY A 106 -7.11 19.98 5.34
N GLU A 107 -6.96 18.80 5.94
CA GLU A 107 -5.68 18.11 6.09
C GLU A 107 -5.63 16.84 5.22
N MET A 108 -4.53 16.66 4.49
CA MET A 108 -4.26 15.43 3.74
C MET A 108 -3.79 14.33 4.70
N LEU A 109 -4.60 13.28 4.82
CA LEU A 109 -4.33 12.11 5.65
C LEU A 109 -4.11 10.87 4.80
N ILE A 110 -3.14 10.04 5.21
CA ILE A 110 -2.97 8.69 4.68
C ILE A 110 -3.95 7.78 5.42
N VAL A 111 -4.84 7.12 4.68
CA VAL A 111 -5.74 6.10 5.22
C VAL A 111 -5.45 4.76 4.54
N ASN A 112 -5.41 3.70 5.34
CA ASN A 112 -5.43 2.34 4.80
C ASN A 112 -6.87 2.02 4.47
N ARG A 113 -7.15 1.79 3.18
CA ARG A 113 -8.44 1.27 2.76
C ARG A 113 -8.36 -0.26 2.87
N PHE A 114 -9.25 -0.81 3.69
CA PHE A 114 -9.54 -2.24 3.72
C PHE A 114 -10.76 -2.40 2.81
N ASP A 115 -10.59 -3.05 1.67
CA ASP A 115 -11.71 -3.50 0.83
C ASP A 115 -12.19 -4.87 1.33
#